data_AF-A0AAW2JT09-F1
#
_entry.id   AF-A0AAW2JT09-F1
#
_cell.length_a   1.000
_cell.length_b   1.000
_cell.length_c   1.000
_cell.angle_alpha   90.00
_cell.angle_beta   90.00
_cell.angle_gamma   90.00
#
_symmetry.space_group_name_H-M   'P 1'
#
loop_
_entity.id
_entity.type
_entity.pdbx_description
1 polymer ?
#
loop_
_entity_poly.entity_id
_entity_poly.type
_entity_poly.pdbx_seq_one_letter_code
_entity_poly.pdbx_strand_id
1 'polypeptide(L)'
;MDVCHESNFAAISALQLHIPSSQQTLPSLPVAPFPELESILSPPKIHLQLFDGENPLDRIFHAEQFFEYYAVPLDSRLHHISCYMTGDALG
;
A
#
# COMPACT_ATOMS: atom_id res chain seq x y z
N MET A 1 43.44 4.84 6.96
CA MET A 1 43.00 3.49 6.56
C MET A 1 41.57 3.69 6.18
N ASP A 2 41.40 4.08 4.93
CA ASP A 2 40.15 4.59 4.37
C ASP A 2 39.75 3.66 3.25
N VAL A 3 38.52 3.82 2.78
CA VAL A 3 37.92 3.16 1.60
C VAL A 3 37.17 1.86 1.90
N CYS A 4 35.95 2.00 2.44
CA CYS A 4 34.86 1.01 2.28
C CYS A 4 33.49 1.64 1.97
N HIS A 5 33.38 2.93 1.64
CA HIS A 5 32.07 3.58 1.42
C HIS A 5 31.75 3.97 -0.04
N GLU A 6 32.71 3.89 -0.96
CA GLU A 6 32.48 4.28 -2.37
C GLU A 6 31.99 3.12 -3.26
N SER A 7 32.18 1.87 -2.81
CA SER A 7 31.87 0.68 -3.62
C SER A 7 30.38 0.45 -3.84
N ASN A 8 29.51 0.99 -2.98
CA ASN A 8 28.06 0.83 -3.13
C ASN A 8 27.47 1.85 -4.12
N PHE A 9 28.00 3.08 -4.16
CA PHE A 9 27.48 4.13 -5.03
C PHE A 9 27.82 3.86 -6.51
N ALA A 10 29.04 3.43 -6.81
CA ALA A 10 29.46 3.07 -8.15
C ALA A 10 28.69 1.85 -8.71
N ALA A 11 28.31 0.90 -7.86
CA ALA A 11 27.52 -0.26 -8.25
C ALA A 11 26.09 0.12 -8.68
N ILE A 12 25.47 1.09 -8.00
CA ILE A 12 24.13 1.57 -8.35
C ILE A 12 24.17 2.33 -9.69
N SER A 13 25.18 3.20 -9.90
CA SER A 13 25.34 3.93 -11.16
C SER A 13 25.59 3.03 -12.39
N ALA A 14 26.22 1.87 -12.22
CA ALA A 14 26.51 0.94 -13.32
C ALA A 14 25.26 0.19 -13.83
N LEU A 15 24.20 0.08 -13.02
CA LEU A 15 22.96 -0.60 -13.42
C LEU A 15 21.98 0.29 -14.21
N GLN A 16 22.27 1.60 -14.35
CA GLN A 16 21.38 2.55 -15.01
C GLN A 16 21.64 2.76 -16.52
N LEU A 17 22.70 2.16 -17.10
CA LEU A 17 23.09 2.42 -18.51
C LEU A 17 22.67 1.37 -19.53
N HIS A 18 21.63 0.57 -19.26
CA HIS A 18 21.11 -0.31 -20.31
C HIS A 18 19.58 -0.37 -20.35
N ILE A 19 18.96 0.74 -20.72
CA ILE A 19 17.66 0.72 -21.40
C ILE A 19 17.98 0.64 -22.90
N PRO A 20 17.82 -0.50 -23.59
CA PRO A 20 17.82 -0.48 -25.04
C PRO A 20 16.59 0.35 -25.47
N SER A 21 16.87 1.47 -26.13
CA SER A 21 15.87 2.29 -26.79
C SER A 21 15.31 1.48 -27.98
N SER A 22 14.40 0.56 -27.69
CA SER A 22 13.65 -0.15 -28.71
C SER A 22 12.53 0.78 -29.17
N GLN A 23 12.78 1.52 -30.25
CA GLN A 23 11.71 2.09 -31.06
C GLN A 23 10.94 0.93 -31.70
N GLN A 24 9.94 0.39 -30.99
CA GLN A 24 8.95 -0.50 -31.60
C GLN A 24 7.77 0.33 -32.08
N THR A 25 7.74 0.59 -33.39
CA THR A 25 6.58 1.09 -34.10
C THR A 25 5.45 0.05 -33.96
N LEU A 26 4.55 0.28 -33.01
CA LEU A 26 3.44 -0.62 -32.74
C LEU A 26 2.34 -0.37 -33.82
N PRO A 27 1.86 -1.40 -34.53
CA PRO A 27 0.76 -1.25 -35.47
C PRO A 27 -0.48 -0.76 -34.71
N SER A 28 -1.17 0.23 -35.28
CA SER A 28 -2.38 0.84 -34.72
C SER A 28 -3.48 -0.21 -34.53
N LEU A 29 -3.63 -0.71 -33.31
CA LEU A 29 -4.78 -1.50 -32.89
C LEU A 29 -5.96 -0.56 -32.57
N PRO A 30 -7.21 -1.01 -32.79
CA PRO A 30 -8.39 -0.19 -32.57
C PRO A 30 -8.48 0.20 -31.10
N VAL A 31 -8.61 1.51 -30.85
CA VAL A 31 -8.86 2.09 -29.52
C VAL A 31 -10.15 1.49 -28.97
N ALA A 32 -10.01 0.49 -28.11
CA ALA A 32 -11.08 0.14 -27.19
C ALA A 32 -11.22 1.30 -26.19
N PRO A 33 -12.44 1.70 -25.80
CA PRO A 33 -12.63 2.65 -24.71
C PRO A 33 -12.08 1.99 -23.44
N PHE A 34 -10.92 2.44 -22.97
CA PHE A 34 -10.40 2.10 -21.66
C PHE A 34 -11.39 2.62 -20.62
N PRO A 35 -12.12 1.77 -19.87
CA PRO A 35 -12.64 2.22 -18.60
C PRO A 35 -11.46 2.28 -17.62
N GLU A 36 -11.52 3.18 -16.63
CA GLU A 36 -10.92 2.94 -15.31
C GLU A 36 -9.46 3.37 -15.04
N LEU A 37 -8.93 4.42 -15.69
CA LEU A 37 -7.72 5.08 -15.17
C LEU A 37 -8.00 5.94 -13.91
N GLU A 38 -9.26 6.32 -13.66
CA GLU A 38 -9.62 7.15 -12.50
C GLU A 38 -9.52 6.41 -11.15
N SER A 39 -9.60 5.07 -11.14
CA SER A 39 -9.45 4.25 -9.93
C SER A 39 -8.01 4.25 -9.40
N ILE A 40 -7.03 4.40 -10.30
CA ILE A 40 -5.59 4.26 -9.99
C ILE A 40 -5.05 5.44 -9.16
N LEU A 41 -5.69 6.61 -9.24
CA LEU A 41 -5.26 7.83 -8.55
C LEU A 41 -6.06 8.14 -7.28
N SER A 42 -7.14 7.41 -7.02
CA SER A 42 -7.88 7.58 -5.77
C SER A 42 -7.15 6.88 -4.64
N PRO A 43 -6.88 7.56 -3.50
CA PRO A 43 -6.36 6.90 -2.32
C PRO A 43 -7.26 5.71 -1.96
N PRO A 44 -6.67 4.52 -1.70
CA PRO A 44 -7.46 3.34 -1.38
C PRO A 44 -8.32 3.64 -0.15
N LYS A 45 -9.64 3.59 -0.33
CA LYS A 45 -10.60 3.74 0.77
C LYS A 45 -10.51 2.51 1.66
N ILE A 46 -9.71 2.60 2.72
CA ILE A 46 -9.59 1.55 3.73
C ILE A 46 -10.77 1.69 4.69
N HIS A 47 -11.60 0.65 4.80
CA HIS A 47 -12.72 0.63 5.73
C HIS A 47 -12.49 -0.43 6.80
N LEU A 48 -12.56 -0.03 8.07
CA LEU A 48 -12.51 -0.97 9.18
C LEU A 48 -13.84 -1.72 9.27
N GLN A 49 -13.78 -3.04 9.12
CA GLN A 49 -14.94 -3.91 9.25
C GLN A 49 -15.20 -4.27 10.71
N LEU A 50 -16.44 -4.66 11.02
CA LEU A 50 -16.79 -5.18 12.33
C LEU A 50 -16.03 -6.47 12.63
N PHE A 51 -15.61 -6.60 13.88
CA PHE A 51 -14.93 -7.76 14.44
C PHE A 51 -15.90 -8.52 15.32
N ASP A 52 -16.22 -9.75 14.92
CA ASP A 52 -17.14 -10.68 15.57
C ASP A 52 -16.45 -11.69 16.48
N GLY A 53 -15.11 -11.74 16.46
CA GLY A 53 -14.28 -12.70 17.19
C GLY A 53 -13.40 -13.54 16.26
N GLU A 54 -13.71 -13.57 14.96
CA GLU A 54 -13.00 -14.39 13.99
C GLU A 54 -11.70 -13.73 13.52
N ASN A 55 -10.64 -14.52 13.44
CA ASN A 55 -9.32 -14.13 12.92
C ASN A 55 -8.78 -12.81 13.52
N PRO A 56 -8.46 -12.81 14.84
CA PRO A 56 -8.07 -11.60 15.56
C PRO A 56 -6.77 -10.96 15.03
N LEU A 57 -5.84 -11.76 14.49
CA LEU A 57 -4.56 -11.25 13.98
C LEU A 57 -4.74 -10.40 12.72
N ASP A 58 -5.49 -10.91 11.74
CA ASP A 58 -5.77 -10.16 10.52
C ASP A 58 -6.60 -8.91 10.81
N ARG A 59 -7.48 -8.99 11.82
CA ARG A 59 -8.29 -7.85 12.26
C ARG A 59 -7.46 -6.75 12.91
N ILE A 60 -6.50 -7.10 13.76
CA ILE A 60 -5.56 -6.13 14.33
C ILE A 60 -4.76 -5.47 13.21
N PHE A 61 -4.26 -6.25 12.25
CA PHE A 61 -3.51 -5.70 11.12
C PHE A 61 -4.34 -4.70 10.29
N HIS A 62 -5.59 -5.05 9.99
CA HIS A 62 -6.51 -4.14 9.30
C HIS A 62 -6.82 -2.87 10.11
N ALA A 63 -6.96 -2.98 11.43
CA ALA A 63 -7.17 -1.83 12.30
C ALA A 63 -5.96 -0.90 12.30
N GLU A 64 -4.74 -1.44 12.40
CA GLU A 64 -3.52 -0.64 12.35
C GLU A 64 -3.39 0.09 11.01
N GLN A 65 -3.62 -0.58 9.88
CA GLN A 65 -3.61 0.05 8.57
C GLN A 65 -4.65 1.17 8.44
N PHE A 66 -5.85 0.96 9.00
CA PHE A 66 -6.89 1.98 9.02
C PHE A 66 -6.47 3.20 9.84
N PHE A 67 -5.95 2.99 11.06
CA PHE A 67 -5.53 4.08 11.93
C PHE A 67 -4.34 4.85 11.37
N GLU A 68 -3.39 4.16 10.72
CA GLU A 68 -2.26 4.78 10.06
C GLU A 68 -2.71 5.62 8.85
N TYR A 69 -3.62 5.08 8.03
CA TYR A 69 -4.15 5.77 6.87
C TYR A 69 -4.93 7.06 7.22
N TYR A 70 -5.73 7.03 8.29
CA TYR A 70 -6.47 8.20 8.78
C TYR A 70 -5.69 9.05 9.81
N ALA A 71 -4.42 8.74 10.06
CA ALA A 71 -3.57 9.40 11.05
C ALA A 71 -4.26 9.53 12.43
N VAL A 72 -4.93 8.47 12.89
CA VAL A 72 -5.64 8.44 14.17
C VAL A 72 -4.62 8.43 15.32
N PRO A 73 -4.69 9.40 16.26
CA PRO A 73 -3.81 9.46 17.43
C PRO A 73 -3.88 8.18 18.27
N LEU A 74 -2.74 7.71 18.76
CA LEU A 74 -2.65 6.46 19.52
C LEU A 74 -3.60 6.44 20.72
N ASP A 75 -3.72 7.56 21.44
CA ASP A 75 -4.58 7.71 22.61
C ASP A 75 -6.07 7.52 22.30
N SER A 76 -6.51 7.79 21.06
CA SER A 76 -7.90 7.64 20.63
C SER A 76 -8.18 6.34 19.89
N ARG A 77 -7.16 5.59 19.46
CA ARG A 77 -7.32 4.31 18.74
C ARG A 77 -8.11 3.29 19.56
N LEU A 78 -7.78 3.15 20.85
CA LEU A 78 -8.48 2.24 21.75
C LEU A 78 -9.96 2.64 21.97
N HIS A 79 -10.27 3.92 21.95
CA HIS A 79 -11.65 4.37 22.03
C HIS A 79 -12.42 4.14 20.72
N HIS A 80 -11.75 4.28 19.58
CA HIS A 80 -12.33 3.96 18.29
C HIS A 80 -12.55 2.46 18.08
N ILE A 81 -11.60 1.60 18.46
CA ILE A 81 -11.67 0.16 18.15
C ILE A 81 -12.90 -0.52 18.77
N SER A 82 -13.35 -0.09 19.95
CA SER A 82 -14.53 -0.67 20.60
C SER A 82 -15.81 -0.49 19.79
N CYS A 83 -15.90 0.57 18.98
CA CYS A 83 -17.04 0.80 18.10
C CYS A 83 -17.09 -0.17 16.90
N TYR A 84 -16.00 -0.90 16.66
CA TYR A 84 -15.89 -1.89 15.59
C TYR A 84 -15.97 -3.32 16.10
N MET A 85 -16.35 -3.53 17.37
CA MET A 85 -16.59 -4.86 17.93
C MET A 85 -18.08 -5.22 17.83
N THR A 86 -18.39 -6.47 17.56
CA THR A 86 -19.75 -7.01 17.48
C THR A 86 -19.78 -8.47 17.96
N GLY A 87 -20.98 -9.01 18.18
CA GLY A 87 -21.15 -10.44 18.48
C GLY A 87 -20.35 -10.91 19.68
N ASP A 88 -19.69 -12.06 19.54
CA ASP A 88 -18.92 -12.71 20.60
C ASP A 88 -17.68 -11.91 21.02
N ALA A 89 -17.19 -10.99 20.19
CA ALA A 89 -16.09 -10.08 20.56
C ALA A 89 -16.46 -9.04 21.63
N LEU A 90 -17.75 -8.84 21.91
CA LEU A 90 -18.25 -7.97 22.99
C LEU A 90 -18.54 -8.74 24.30
N GLY A 91 -18.42 -10.07 24.31
CA GLY A 91 -18.92 -10.98 25.36
C GLY A 91 -17.85 -11.61 26.23
#